data_AF-A0A2N5CQ70-F1
#
_entry.id   AF-A0A2N5CQ70-F1
#
_cell.length_a   1.000
_cell.length_b   1.000
_cell.length_c   1.000
_cell.angle_alpha   90.00
_cell.angle_beta   90.00
_cell.angle_gamma   90.00
#
_symmetry.space_group_name_H-M   'P 1'
#
loop_
_entity.id
_entity.type
_entity.pdbx_description
1 polymer ?
#
loop_
_entity_poly.entity_id
_entity_poly.type
_entity_poly.pdbx_seq_one_letter_code
_entity_poly.pdbx_strand_id
1 'polypeptide(L)'
;MKLDPPPFFIPFVEPEDMEEAYAELARAARCAPLPPSERIYSITFTNRGETWTATVGKQLTGEKIIRKSGRGGATEHIQHLSDRATVLAIFPGIPWIVWRDAVPSAWENPFMAGEPKSVRRFGPPATTP
;
A
#
# COMPACT_ATOMS: atom_id res chain seq x y z
N MET A 1 9.91 11.28 15.14
CA MET A 1 8.66 11.96 14.74
C MET A 1 7.86 11.03 13.84
N LYS A 2 6.66 10.61 14.23
CA LYS A 2 5.71 10.04 13.26
C LYS A 2 5.04 11.24 12.60
N LEU A 3 5.26 11.42 11.30
CA LEU A 3 4.52 12.42 10.53
C LEU A 3 3.06 11.99 10.47
N ASP A 4 2.16 12.94 10.70
CA ASP A 4 0.73 12.71 10.52
C ASP A 4 0.45 12.26 9.08
N PRO A 5 -0.47 11.29 8.86
CA PRO A 5 -0.85 10.90 7.51
C PRO A 5 -1.43 12.11 6.75
N PRO A 6 -1.20 12.20 5.43
CA PRO A 6 -1.73 13.28 4.61
C PRO A 6 -3.26 13.19 4.51
N PRO A 7 -3.94 14.27 4.08
CA PRO A 7 -5.34 14.19 3.64
C PRO A 7 -5.47 13.18 2.47
N PHE A 8 -6.70 12.74 2.21
CA PHE A 8 -6.98 11.79 1.14
C PHE A 8 -6.53 12.33 -0.24
N PHE A 9 -5.89 11.46 -1.03
CA PHE A 9 -5.60 11.71 -2.43
C PHE A 9 -5.49 10.40 -3.22
N ILE A 10 -5.65 10.49 -4.55
CA ILE A 10 -5.25 9.43 -5.48
C ILE A 10 -4.12 9.97 -6.36
N PRO A 11 -2.97 9.27 -6.48
CA PRO A 11 -1.88 9.72 -7.33
C PRO A 11 -2.33 9.89 -8.78
N PHE A 12 -1.85 10.96 -9.42
CA PHE A 12 -2.13 11.27 -10.83
C PHE A 12 -3.60 11.60 -11.14
N VAL A 13 -4.40 11.90 -10.12
CA VAL A 13 -5.79 12.33 -10.25
C VAL A 13 -5.94 13.72 -9.64
N GLU A 14 -6.59 14.63 -10.37
CA GLU A 14 -6.85 16.00 -9.90
C GLU A 14 -7.88 15.99 -8.75
N PRO A 15 -7.82 16.97 -7.82
CA PRO A 15 -8.66 16.96 -6.63
C PRO A 15 -10.16 16.83 -6.88
N GLU A 16 -10.65 17.41 -7.97
CA GLU A 16 -12.06 17.38 -8.38
C GLU A 16 -12.54 15.98 -8.82
N ASP A 17 -11.64 15.15 -9.32
CA ASP A 17 -11.96 13.81 -9.85
C ASP A 17 -11.66 12.68 -8.85
N MET A 18 -11.06 12.99 -7.69
CA MET A 18 -10.57 11.96 -6.75
C MET A 18 -11.67 11.07 -6.20
N GLU A 19 -12.85 11.62 -5.93
CA GLU A 19 -13.99 10.86 -5.40
C GLU A 19 -14.54 9.88 -6.45
N GLU A 20 -14.68 10.32 -7.69
CA GLU A 20 -15.14 9.48 -8.82
C GLU A 20 -14.11 8.38 -9.11
N ALA A 21 -12.83 8.74 -9.22
CA ALA A 21 -11.75 7.78 -9.43
C ALA A 21 -11.69 6.72 -8.30
N TYR A 22 -11.88 7.13 -7.04
CA TYR A 22 -11.90 6.20 -5.91
C TYR A 22 -13.06 5.21 -6.01
N ALA A 23 -14.26 5.71 -6.35
CA ALA A 23 -15.46 4.90 -6.52
C ALA A 23 -15.31 3.89 -7.65
N GLU A 24 -14.70 4.28 -8.78
CA GLU A 24 -14.44 3.39 -9.91
C GLU A 24 -13.43 2.27 -9.55
N LEU A 25 -12.36 2.60 -8.83
CA LEU A 25 -11.40 1.60 -8.34
C LEU A 25 -12.04 0.63 -7.34
N ALA A 26 -12.93 1.13 -6.46
CA ALA A 26 -13.68 0.29 -5.53
C ALA A 26 -14.64 -0.66 -6.27
N ARG A 27 -15.39 -0.12 -7.24
CA ARG A 27 -16.30 -0.88 -8.10
C ARG A 27 -15.58 -1.98 -8.86
N ALA A 28 -14.43 -1.67 -9.46
CA ALA A 28 -13.59 -2.64 -10.16
C ALA A 28 -13.02 -3.71 -9.20
N ALA A 29 -12.72 -3.34 -7.96
CA ALA A 29 -12.35 -4.25 -6.88
C ALA A 29 -13.53 -5.04 -6.29
N ARG A 30 -14.77 -4.80 -6.77
CA ARG A 30 -16.02 -5.37 -6.24
C ARG A 30 -16.22 -5.12 -4.75
N CYS A 31 -15.80 -3.96 -4.27
CA CYS A 31 -16.04 -3.48 -2.91
C CYS A 31 -16.79 -2.15 -2.93
N ALA A 32 -17.44 -1.81 -1.81
CA ALA A 32 -17.97 -0.47 -1.62
C ALA A 32 -16.83 0.51 -1.35
N PRO A 33 -16.88 1.75 -1.87
CA PRO A 33 -15.91 2.77 -1.50
C PRO A 33 -16.03 3.04 0.02
N LEU A 34 -14.88 3.11 0.68
CA LEU A 34 -14.85 3.43 2.11
C LEU A 34 -15.25 4.89 2.35
N PRO A 35 -15.92 5.18 3.48
CA PRO A 35 -16.14 6.56 3.90
C PRO A 35 -14.78 7.26 4.11
N PRO A 36 -14.70 8.60 3.90
CA PRO A 36 -13.43 9.34 3.93
C PRO A 36 -12.52 9.04 5.14
N SER A 37 -13.09 8.93 6.34
CA SER A 37 -12.37 8.66 7.58
C SER A 37 -11.79 7.26 7.70
N GLU A 38 -12.21 6.32 6.85
CA GLU A 38 -11.77 4.92 6.86
C GLU A 38 -10.79 4.61 5.74
N ARG A 39 -10.60 5.52 4.78
CA ARG A 39 -9.74 5.29 3.61
C ARG A 39 -8.31 4.99 4.03
N ILE A 40 -7.73 4.00 3.39
CA ILE A 40 -6.45 3.40 3.78
C ILE A 40 -5.31 4.11 3.05
N TYR A 41 -4.39 4.68 3.82
CA TYR A 41 -3.19 5.33 3.32
C TYR A 41 -2.03 4.33 3.12
N SER A 42 -1.87 3.39 4.06
CA SER A 42 -0.77 2.45 4.02
C SER A 42 -1.10 1.13 4.72
N ILE A 43 -0.55 0.03 4.21
CA ILE A 43 -0.57 -1.28 4.85
C ILE A 43 0.80 -1.92 4.85
N THR A 44 1.07 -2.75 5.86
CA THR A 44 2.18 -3.71 5.86
C THR A 44 1.62 -5.12 5.81
N PHE A 45 2.13 -5.96 4.91
CA PHE A 45 1.65 -7.32 4.71
C PHE A 45 2.81 -8.28 4.42
N THR A 46 2.54 -9.59 4.46
CA THR A 46 3.54 -10.61 4.09
C THR A 46 3.21 -11.16 2.71
N ASN A 47 4.22 -11.27 1.84
CA ASN A 47 4.11 -12.06 0.63
C ASN A 47 5.37 -12.93 0.49
N ARG A 48 5.21 -14.24 0.30
CA ARG A 48 6.34 -15.20 0.11
C ARG A 48 7.47 -15.07 1.15
N GLY A 49 7.13 -14.83 2.41
CA GLY A 49 8.09 -14.67 3.51
C GLY A 49 8.79 -13.31 3.58
N GLU A 50 8.42 -12.37 2.71
CA GLU A 50 8.91 -11.00 2.67
C GLU A 50 7.86 -10.06 3.27
N THR A 51 8.31 -9.04 4.02
CA THR A 51 7.43 -8.02 4.58
C THR A 51 7.39 -6.84 3.63
N TRP A 52 6.21 -6.56 3.07
CA TRP A 52 6.01 -5.47 2.11
C TRP A 52 5.16 -4.36 2.72
N THR A 53 5.44 -3.13 2.31
CA THR A 53 4.67 -1.94 2.67
C THR A 53 4.14 -1.29 1.39
N ALA A 54 2.82 -1.19 1.31
CA ALA A 54 2.12 -0.40 0.31
C ALA A 54 1.74 0.95 0.94
N THR A 55 2.08 2.05 0.29
CA THR A 55 1.70 3.40 0.74
C THR A 55 1.22 4.19 -0.47
N VAL A 56 0.00 4.73 -0.42
CA VAL A 56 -0.56 5.51 -1.52
C VAL A 56 0.38 6.65 -1.90
N GLY A 57 0.63 6.80 -3.19
CA GLY A 57 1.57 7.78 -3.75
C GLY A 57 3.05 7.41 -3.63
N LYS A 58 3.37 6.20 -3.16
CA LYS A 58 4.75 5.70 -3.09
C LYS A 58 4.91 4.38 -3.80
N GLN A 59 6.16 4.11 -4.15
CA GLN A 59 6.59 2.80 -4.64
C GLN A 59 6.45 1.73 -3.56
N LEU A 60 6.18 0.50 -3.96
CA LEU A 60 6.19 -0.64 -3.05
C LEU A 60 7.61 -0.88 -2.54
N THR A 61 7.74 -0.99 -1.22
CA THR A 61 9.02 -1.30 -0.56
C THR A 61 8.84 -2.53 0.31
N GLY A 62 9.86 -3.38 0.37
CA GLY A 62 9.82 -4.60 1.16
C GLY A 62 11.14 -4.88 1.88
N GLU A 63 11.08 -5.86 2.77
CA GLU A 63 12.22 -6.34 3.52
C GLU A 63 12.18 -7.87 3.61
N LYS A 64 13.36 -8.48 3.49
CA LYS A 64 13.55 -9.91 3.61
C LYS A 64 14.67 -10.20 4.60
N ILE A 65 14.39 -11.03 5.59
CA ILE A 65 15.42 -11.52 6.51
C ILE A 65 16.13 -12.71 5.85
N ILE A 66 17.43 -12.58 5.64
CA ILE A 66 18.30 -13.62 5.11
C ILE A 66 19.15 -14.15 6.26
N ARG A 67 19.00 -15.45 6.54
CA ARG A 67 19.84 -16.17 7.51
C ARG A 67 20.99 -16.84 6.78
N LYS A 68 22.23 -16.53 7.17
CA LYS A 68 23.43 -17.24 6.70
C LYS A 68 24.03 -18.01 7.87
N SER A 69 24.07 -19.34 7.77
CA SER A 69 24.77 -20.19 8.72
C SER A 69 26.18 -20.51 8.20
N GLY A 70 27.21 -20.22 9.01
CA GLY A 70 28.60 -20.58 8.72
C GLY A 70 29.25 -21.29 9.92
N ARG A 71 30.53 -21.69 9.77
CA ARG A 71 31.30 -22.38 10.84
C ARG A 71 31.41 -21.59 12.15
N GLY A 72 31.10 -20.29 12.15
CA GLY A 72 31.13 -19.40 13.33
C GLY A 72 29.76 -18.98 13.89
N GLY A 73 28.66 -19.59 13.43
CA GLY A 73 27.29 -19.26 13.87
C GLY A 73 26.36 -18.79 12.76
N ALA A 74 25.11 -18.47 13.12
CA ALA A 74 24.12 -17.93 12.21
C ALA A 74 24.07 -16.40 12.31
N THR A 75 24.19 -15.72 11.16
CA THR A 75 24.02 -14.27 11.05
C THR A 75 22.72 -13.96 10.31
N GLU A 76 21.94 -13.01 10.81
CA GLU A 76 20.75 -12.48 10.14
C GLU A 76 21.11 -11.14 9.46
N HIS A 77 20.72 -10.98 8.20
CA HIS A 77 20.84 -9.73 7.46
C HIS A 77 19.48 -9.35 6.87
N ILE A 78 19.12 -8.07 6.92
CA ILE A 78 17.92 -7.54 6.26
C ILE A 78 18.31 -7.10 4.85
N GLN A 79 17.65 -7.67 3.85
CA GLN A 79 17.71 -7.21 2.47
C GLN A 79 16.50 -6.32 2.19
N HIS A 80 16.74 -5.08 1.78
CA HIS A 80 15.68 -4.19 1.31
C HIS A 80 15.30 -4.51 -0.14
N LEU A 81 14.00 -4.47 -0.41
CA LEU A 81 13.37 -4.74 -1.68
C LEU A 81 12.58 -3.50 -2.12
N SER A 82 12.43 -3.31 -3.43
CA SER A 82 11.61 -2.24 -4.00
C SER A 82 11.02 -2.68 -5.33
N ASP A 83 9.80 -2.25 -5.62
CA ASP A 83 9.19 -2.35 -6.95
C ASP A 83 8.82 -0.94 -7.44
N ARG A 84 8.91 -0.71 -8.75
CA ARG A 84 8.72 0.62 -9.34
C ARG A 84 7.27 1.08 -9.35
N ALA A 85 6.31 0.17 -9.17
CA ALA A 85 4.89 0.47 -9.17
C ALA A 85 4.49 1.41 -8.03
N THR A 86 3.79 2.49 -8.39
CA THR A 86 3.21 3.43 -7.42
C THR A 86 1.85 2.93 -6.96
N VAL A 87 1.61 2.86 -5.66
CA VAL A 87 0.30 2.48 -5.10
C VAL A 87 -0.71 3.61 -5.30
N LEU A 88 -1.86 3.30 -5.90
CA LEU A 88 -2.93 4.27 -6.16
C LEU A 88 -4.01 4.28 -5.09
N ALA A 89 -4.49 3.11 -4.69
CA ALA A 89 -5.56 2.95 -3.71
C ALA A 89 -5.47 1.58 -3.02
N ILE A 90 -6.01 1.51 -1.80
CA ILE A 90 -6.01 0.30 -0.98
C ILE A 90 -7.42 0.08 -0.45
N PHE A 91 -7.96 -1.11 -0.64
CA PHE A 91 -9.30 -1.49 -0.20
C PHE A 91 -9.25 -2.72 0.71
N PRO A 92 -9.94 -2.69 1.86
CA PRO A 92 -10.12 -3.87 2.68
C PRO A 92 -11.01 -4.88 1.94
N GLY A 93 -10.76 -6.15 2.18
CA GLY A 93 -11.47 -7.26 1.54
C GLY A 93 -10.90 -8.60 1.97
N ILE A 94 -11.46 -9.68 1.46
CA ILE A 94 -10.91 -11.03 1.63
C ILE A 94 -10.52 -11.56 0.24
N PRO A 95 -9.26 -11.39 -0.19
CA PRO A 95 -8.15 -10.67 0.47
C PRO A 95 -8.19 -9.14 0.26
N TRP A 96 -7.33 -8.40 0.97
CA TRP A 96 -7.15 -6.95 0.73
C TRP A 96 -6.62 -6.69 -0.67
N ILE A 97 -7.06 -5.60 -1.29
CA ILE A 97 -6.78 -5.26 -2.69
C ILE A 97 -5.95 -3.98 -2.73
N VAL A 98 -4.87 -4.00 -3.50
CA VAL A 98 -3.99 -2.86 -3.73
C VAL A 98 -3.93 -2.54 -5.22
N TRP A 99 -4.36 -1.34 -5.58
CA TRP A 99 -4.21 -0.79 -6.92
C TRP A 99 -2.85 -0.14 -7.10
N ARG A 100 -2.27 -0.29 -8.28
CA ARG A 100 -1.05 0.40 -8.70
C ARG A 100 -1.22 1.13 -10.03
N ASP A 101 -0.29 2.03 -10.34
CA ASP A 101 -0.15 2.62 -11.67
C ASP A 101 0.15 1.54 -12.73
N ALA A 102 0.21 1.91 -14.01
CA ALA A 102 0.35 0.96 -15.11
C ALA A 102 1.80 0.57 -15.47
N VAL A 103 2.81 0.99 -14.70
CA VAL A 103 4.22 0.70 -15.04
C VAL A 103 4.52 -0.81 -14.98
N PRO A 104 5.49 -1.32 -15.75
CA PRO A 104 5.90 -2.72 -15.63
C PRO A 104 6.34 -3.06 -14.21
N SER A 105 5.78 -4.14 -13.64
CA SER A 105 5.95 -4.53 -12.24
C SER A 105 5.90 -6.05 -12.09
N ALA A 106 6.52 -6.57 -11.02
CA ALA A 106 6.37 -7.97 -10.64
C ALA A 106 5.00 -8.28 -9.99
N TRP A 107 4.19 -7.25 -9.75
CA TRP A 107 2.88 -7.35 -9.12
C TRP A 107 1.75 -7.13 -10.13
N GLU A 108 0.73 -7.98 -10.04
CA GLU A 108 -0.54 -7.83 -10.76
C GLU A 108 -1.20 -6.48 -10.47
N ASN A 109 -2.12 -6.05 -11.35
CA ASN A 109 -2.88 -4.81 -11.15
C ASN A 109 -4.40 -5.04 -11.26
N PRO A 110 -5.15 -4.97 -10.16
CA PRO A 110 -4.67 -4.84 -8.78
C PRO A 110 -4.03 -6.15 -8.27
N PHE A 111 -3.26 -6.09 -7.18
CA PHE A 111 -2.77 -7.29 -6.50
C PHE A 111 -3.45 -7.50 -5.15
N MET A 112 -3.42 -8.75 -4.70
CA MET A 112 -4.01 -9.20 -3.44
C MET A 112 -2.95 -9.25 -2.32
N ALA A 113 -3.14 -8.47 -1.26
CA ALA A 113 -2.18 -8.32 -0.16
C ALA A 113 -2.43 -9.28 1.03
N GLY A 114 -3.46 -10.12 0.97
CA GLY A 114 -3.86 -10.97 2.10
C GLY A 114 -4.40 -10.15 3.27
N GLU A 115 -4.15 -10.60 4.50
CA GLU A 115 -4.47 -9.84 5.72
C GLU A 115 -3.26 -8.99 6.14
N PRO A 116 -3.41 -7.66 6.28
CA PRO A 116 -2.33 -6.79 6.73
C PRO A 116 -1.93 -7.03 8.19
N LYS A 117 -0.63 -6.88 8.48
CA LYS A 117 -0.09 -6.78 9.84
C LYS A 117 -0.28 -5.41 10.46
N SER A 118 -0.34 -4.37 9.64
CA SER A 118 -0.59 -3.00 10.08
C SER A 118 -1.36 -2.23 9.03
N VAL A 119 -2.18 -1.30 9.49
CA VAL A 119 -3.03 -0.44 8.66
C VAL A 119 -2.91 0.98 9.17
N ARG A 120 -2.68 1.92 8.26
CA ARG A 120 -2.73 3.36 8.52
C ARG A 120 -3.74 4.01 7.59
N ARG A 121 -4.61 4.84 8.15
CA ARG A 121 -5.62 5.61 7.40
C ARG A 121 -5.05 6.96 6.97
N PHE A 122 -5.72 7.59 6.02
CA PHE A 122 -5.48 8.99 5.72
C PHE A 122 -5.82 9.87 6.93
N GLY A 123 -5.20 11.05 6.97
CA GLY A 123 -5.47 12.08 7.95
C GLY A 123 -6.76 12.83 7.65
N PRO A 124 -7.15 13.77 8.54
CA PRO A 124 -8.28 14.65 8.27
C PRO A 124 -8.04 15.46 6.98
N PRO A 125 -9.11 15.90 6.30
CA PRO A 125 -8.97 16.83 5.19
C PRO A 125 -8.19 18.08 5.64
N ALA A 126 -7.38 18.63 4.73
CA ALA A 126 -6.66 19.86 5.02
C ALA A 126 -7.70 20.96 5.32
N THR A 127 -7.69 21.51 6.53
CA THR A 127 -8.43 22.74 6.84
C THR A 127 -7.75 23.89 6.11
N THR A 128 -8.36 24.36 5.03
CA THR A 128 -8.02 25.66 4.45
C THR A 128 -8.43 26.75 5.46
N PRO A 129 -7.53 27.66 5.86
CA PRO A 129 -7.87 28.80 6.73
C PRO A 129 -8.76 29.82 6.02
#